data_AF-A0A956ED73-F1
#
_entry.id   AF-A0A956ED73-F1
#
_cell.length_a   1.000
_cell.length_b   1.000
_cell.length_c   1.000
_cell.angle_alpha   90.00
_cell.angle_beta   90.00
_cell.angle_gamma   90.00
#
_symmetry.space_group_name_H-M   'P 1'
#
loop_
_entity.id
_entity.type
_entity.pdbx_description
1 polymer ?
#
loop_
_entity_poly.entity_id
_entity_poly.type
_entity_poly.pdbx_seq_one_letter_code
_entity_poly.pdbx_strand_id
1 'polypeptide(L)'
;MLYDAPAGDAGREWIELYNPGSEPVDLAAAALGYGGSTLTSVTLDLPALILAPGACVVVGGPDASADIGSPSYAATLNLGGLQNATSDTADGVALFVGPASSLNAGSLPFDVVLYGAANSNSLPSSDGSVPSQGYVMASAAGQSLYSSLGGSRSAAWGIASVPSPGRCFGLVASDLGNGDSQVFSGRRRGPEAGGQTLGLKTFNVDASTTTVLFGTRAASCIDDAQGLSCTVPGGTGVVDLTLRQAGGDVVYPSFYSYEPIDYCILQYPKDHTGAVAATTTFFGRVYESGLTEAAGDSGALDVEWGYGPLGVDPGLAPSAFTWLGASFNVQSGNDDEYAADVTLPGPADVYAHVFRVRPSSGGVWTYCDRDGTVNNDPGGANFFDVNDVGLLETQ
;
A
#
# COMPACT_ATOMS: atom_id res chain seq x y z
N MET A 1 5.15 11.22 -5.43
CA MET A 1 4.56 11.64 -6.72
C MET A 1 4.71 10.53 -7.72
N LEU A 2 3.77 10.38 -8.65
CA LEU A 2 3.85 9.48 -9.80
C LEU A 2 3.69 10.32 -11.07
N TYR A 3 4.66 10.20 -11.96
CA TYR A 3 4.73 10.94 -13.22
C TYR A 3 4.70 10.04 -14.46
N ASP A 4 5.05 8.76 -14.34
CA ASP A 4 5.06 7.80 -15.45
C ASP A 4 4.10 6.66 -15.13
N ALA A 5 2.91 6.66 -15.72
CA ALA A 5 1.84 5.70 -15.46
C ALA A 5 1.83 4.56 -16.52
N PRO A 6 1.64 3.28 -16.14
CA PRO A 6 1.82 2.13 -17.04
C PRO A 6 0.95 2.09 -18.29
N ALA A 7 -0.22 2.74 -18.27
CA ALA A 7 -1.16 2.77 -19.41
C ALA A 7 -1.36 4.19 -19.97
N GLY A 8 -0.32 5.02 -19.83
CA GLY A 8 -0.31 6.43 -20.25
C GLY A 8 -0.64 7.38 -19.10
N ASP A 9 -0.09 8.59 -19.21
CA ASP A 9 -0.01 9.54 -18.10
C ASP A 9 -1.26 10.40 -17.94
N ALA A 10 -1.99 10.63 -19.04
CA ALA A 10 -3.14 11.52 -19.07
C ALA A 10 -4.19 11.13 -18.01
N GLY A 11 -4.38 12.00 -17.02
CA GLY A 11 -5.34 11.80 -15.94
C GLY A 11 -4.88 10.87 -14.82
N ARG A 12 -3.67 10.31 -14.87
CA ARG A 12 -3.22 9.21 -13.99
C ARG A 12 -2.03 9.55 -13.11
N GLU A 13 -1.46 10.73 -13.32
CA GLU A 13 -0.37 11.27 -12.52
C GLU A 13 -0.88 11.95 -11.26
N TRP A 14 -0.01 12.02 -10.26
CA TRP A 14 -0.34 12.63 -9.00
C TRP A 14 0.87 13.13 -8.21
N ILE A 15 0.64 14.19 -7.45
CA ILE A 15 1.61 14.80 -6.53
C ILE A 15 1.01 14.71 -5.12
N GLU A 16 1.85 14.32 -4.16
CA GLU A 16 1.49 14.37 -2.75
C GLU A 16 2.18 15.57 -2.11
N LEU A 17 1.40 16.42 -1.43
CA LEU A 17 1.88 17.59 -0.71
C LEU A 17 1.79 17.30 0.78
N TYR A 18 2.88 17.50 1.52
CA TYR A 18 2.98 17.26 2.95
C TYR A 18 3.29 18.54 3.71
N ASN A 19 2.63 18.74 4.86
CA ASN A 19 2.92 19.85 5.76
C ASN A 19 3.80 19.36 6.94
N PRO A 20 5.14 19.58 6.90
CA PRO A 20 6.04 19.24 8.01
C PRO A 20 5.96 20.25 9.17
N GLY A 21 5.20 21.33 9.02
CA GLY A 21 5.09 22.39 10.01
C GLY A 21 4.21 22.01 11.20
N SER A 22 4.23 22.87 12.22
CA SER A 22 3.37 22.76 13.40
C SER A 22 2.06 23.54 13.26
N GLU A 23 1.86 24.26 12.16
CA GLU A 23 0.69 25.10 11.91
C GLU A 23 -0.02 24.67 10.61
N PRO A 24 -1.36 24.81 10.54
CA PRO A 24 -2.10 24.57 9.30
C PRO A 24 -1.62 25.49 8.16
N VAL A 25 -1.56 24.97 6.94
CA VAL A 25 -1.17 25.70 5.74
C VAL A 25 -2.33 25.71 4.75
N ASP A 26 -2.74 26.90 4.30
CA ASP A 26 -3.70 27.05 3.19
C ASP A 26 -2.94 27.10 1.86
N LEU A 27 -3.26 26.16 0.96
CA LEU A 27 -2.64 26.05 -0.35
C LEU A 27 -3.20 27.03 -1.38
N ALA A 28 -4.27 27.79 -1.09
CA ALA A 28 -4.89 28.74 -2.04
C ALA A 28 -3.92 29.79 -2.59
N ALA A 29 -2.84 30.09 -1.87
CA ALA A 29 -1.83 31.07 -2.25
C ALA A 29 -0.57 30.44 -2.86
N ALA A 30 -0.62 29.15 -3.22
CA ALA A 30 0.50 28.42 -3.79
C ALA A 30 0.19 27.93 -5.21
N ALA A 31 1.23 27.70 -5.98
CA ALA A 31 1.14 27.13 -7.31
C ALA A 31 2.14 26.00 -7.48
N LEU A 32 1.76 25.00 -8.26
CA LEU A 32 2.68 24.00 -8.79
C LEU A 32 3.31 24.54 -10.07
N GLY A 33 4.57 24.21 -10.28
CA GLY A 33 5.23 24.36 -11.57
C GLY A 33 6.10 23.15 -11.89
N TYR A 34 6.19 22.79 -13.16
CA TYR A 34 6.95 21.61 -13.58
C TYR A 34 7.46 21.72 -15.01
N GLY A 35 8.53 20.98 -15.29
CA GLY A 35 9.16 20.85 -16.60
C GLY A 35 10.67 20.62 -16.54
N GLY A 36 11.23 20.23 -17.68
CA GLY A 36 12.65 19.92 -17.87
C GLY A 36 13.51 21.06 -18.37
N SER A 37 12.92 22.02 -19.08
CA SER A 37 13.63 23.23 -19.53
C SER A 37 13.61 24.33 -18.48
N THR A 38 12.46 24.49 -17.81
CA THR A 38 12.25 25.41 -16.69
C THR A 38 11.17 24.82 -15.78
N LEU A 39 11.24 25.11 -14.49
CA LEU A 39 10.20 24.69 -13.53
C LEU A 39 8.87 25.45 -13.68
N THR A 40 8.78 26.38 -14.64
CA THR A 40 7.57 27.15 -14.95
C THR A 40 7.06 26.89 -16.37
N SER A 41 7.54 25.82 -17.02
CA SER A 41 7.07 25.42 -18.35
C SER A 41 5.56 25.13 -18.35
N VAL A 42 5.09 24.51 -17.28
CA VAL A 42 3.68 24.46 -16.92
C VAL A 42 3.54 24.99 -15.50
N THR A 43 2.50 25.78 -15.24
CA THR A 43 2.16 26.25 -13.90
C THR A 43 0.67 26.09 -13.66
N LEU A 44 0.30 25.79 -12.42
CA LEU A 44 -1.08 25.53 -12.03
C LEU A 44 -1.32 26.04 -10.61
N ASP A 45 -2.35 26.86 -10.44
CA ASP A 45 -2.79 27.30 -9.10
C ASP A 45 -3.32 26.10 -8.31
N LEU A 46 -2.91 25.99 -7.04
CA LEU A 46 -3.52 25.05 -6.12
C LEU A 46 -4.87 25.60 -5.62
N PRO A 47 -5.87 24.73 -5.41
CA PRO A 47 -7.16 25.15 -4.87
C PRO A 47 -7.03 25.47 -3.38
N ALA A 48 -8.05 26.13 -2.83
CA ALA A 48 -8.16 26.32 -1.39
C ALA A 48 -8.30 24.97 -0.68
N LEU A 49 -7.23 24.57 0.00
CA LEU A 49 -7.10 23.31 0.70
C LEU A 49 -6.21 23.55 1.93
N ILE A 50 -6.78 23.30 3.11
CA ILE A 50 -6.06 23.47 4.37
C ILE A 50 -5.38 22.15 4.73
N LEU A 51 -4.05 22.13 4.72
CA LEU A 51 -3.23 21.04 5.21
C LEU A 51 -2.95 21.26 6.70
N ALA A 52 -3.51 20.41 7.54
CA ALA A 52 -3.18 20.38 8.95
C ALA A 52 -1.67 20.07 9.18
N PRO A 53 -1.11 20.42 10.33
CA PRO A 53 0.23 19.99 10.74
C PRO A 53 0.39 18.47 10.59
N GLY A 54 1.47 18.01 9.95
CA GLY A 54 1.75 16.59 9.77
C GLY A 54 0.82 15.85 8.79
N ALA A 55 -0.10 16.55 8.13
CA ALA A 55 -0.98 15.95 7.13
C ALA A 55 -0.38 16.02 5.71
N CYS A 56 -0.83 15.13 4.84
CA CYS A 56 -0.60 15.20 3.41
C CYS A 56 -1.91 15.12 2.63
N VAL A 57 -1.86 15.59 1.39
CA VAL A 57 -2.96 15.48 0.43
C VAL A 57 -2.42 15.04 -0.92
N VAL A 58 -3.27 14.37 -1.69
CA VAL A 58 -2.97 14.01 -3.08
C VAL A 58 -3.72 14.93 -4.02
N VAL A 59 -3.00 15.48 -4.99
CA VAL A 59 -3.56 16.27 -6.08
C VAL A 59 -3.16 15.65 -7.42
N GLY A 60 -4.03 15.71 -8.42
CA GLY A 60 -3.80 15.09 -9.74
C GLY A 60 -5.08 14.45 -10.29
N GLY A 61 -4.95 13.38 -11.06
CA GLY A 61 -6.12 12.65 -11.55
C GLY A 61 -6.73 13.19 -12.86
N PRO A 62 -7.98 12.81 -13.20
CA PRO A 62 -8.98 12.19 -12.32
C PRO A 62 -8.94 10.65 -12.17
N ASP A 63 -8.15 9.96 -12.98
CA ASP A 63 -8.29 8.53 -13.20
C ASP A 63 -7.53 7.71 -12.15
N ALA A 64 -8.21 7.36 -11.06
CA ALA A 64 -7.69 6.47 -10.03
C ALA A 64 -7.74 5.00 -10.47
N SER A 65 -6.63 4.28 -10.34
CA SER A 65 -6.57 2.84 -10.63
C SER A 65 -5.51 2.12 -9.77
N ALA A 66 -5.64 0.79 -9.66
CA ALA A 66 -4.80 -0.02 -8.78
C ALA A 66 -3.30 0.04 -9.15
N ASP A 67 -2.97 0.12 -10.44
CA ASP A 67 -1.60 0.19 -10.96
C ASP A 67 -0.90 1.54 -10.73
N ILE A 68 -1.62 2.57 -10.27
CA ILE A 68 -1.04 3.85 -9.80
C ILE A 68 -1.26 4.06 -8.29
N GLY A 69 -1.61 2.99 -7.57
CA GLY A 69 -1.79 2.99 -6.11
C GLY A 69 -3.16 3.47 -5.62
N SER A 70 -4.17 3.53 -6.50
CA SER A 70 -5.56 3.93 -6.17
C SER A 70 -5.65 5.27 -5.41
N PRO A 71 -5.15 6.38 -5.98
CA PRO A 71 -5.14 7.68 -5.32
C PRO A 71 -6.54 8.18 -4.95
N SER A 72 -6.66 8.72 -3.74
CA SER A 72 -7.82 9.52 -3.32
C SER A 72 -7.44 11.00 -3.41
N TYR A 73 -8.00 11.69 -4.42
CA TYR A 73 -7.65 13.08 -4.70
C TYR A 73 -8.39 14.04 -3.76
N ALA A 74 -7.63 14.81 -2.99
CA ALA A 74 -8.16 15.96 -2.25
C ALA A 74 -8.58 17.08 -3.21
N ALA A 75 -7.91 17.17 -4.36
CA ALA A 75 -8.32 17.98 -5.49
C ALA A 75 -7.93 17.31 -6.81
N THR A 76 -8.90 17.24 -7.73
CA THR A 76 -8.65 16.82 -9.10
C THR A 76 -7.98 17.96 -9.86
N LEU A 77 -6.76 17.74 -10.32
CA LEU A 77 -5.96 18.70 -11.07
C LEU A 77 -5.49 18.06 -12.37
N ASN A 78 -5.73 18.73 -13.50
CA ASN A 78 -5.15 18.31 -14.77
C ASN A 78 -3.68 18.77 -14.80
N LEU A 79 -2.77 17.83 -14.53
CA LEU A 79 -1.33 18.08 -14.55
C LEU A 79 -0.75 18.19 -15.96
N GLY A 80 -1.54 17.94 -17.01
CA GLY A 80 -1.11 18.16 -18.40
C GLY A 80 0.07 17.29 -18.87
N GLY A 81 0.40 16.22 -18.14
CA GLY A 81 1.60 15.41 -18.37
C GLY A 81 2.80 15.99 -17.63
N LEU A 82 3.14 15.46 -16.46
CA LEU A 82 4.48 15.63 -15.91
C LEU A 82 5.47 14.97 -16.88
N GLN A 83 6.67 15.52 -16.97
CA GLN A 83 7.64 15.04 -17.95
C GLN A 83 8.38 13.81 -17.42
N ASN A 84 8.56 12.82 -18.29
CA ASN A 84 9.26 11.58 -17.98
C ASN A 84 10.75 11.77 -18.28
N ALA A 85 11.53 12.04 -17.22
CA ALA A 85 12.94 12.41 -17.34
C ALA A 85 13.75 11.42 -18.19
N THR A 86 14.65 11.96 -19.00
CA THR A 86 15.54 11.16 -19.86
C THR A 86 16.92 10.99 -19.21
N SER A 87 17.84 10.29 -19.87
CA SER A 87 19.20 10.08 -19.35
C SER A 87 20.00 11.39 -19.20
N ASP A 88 19.66 12.43 -19.98
CA ASP A 88 20.52 13.63 -20.09
C ASP A 88 19.81 14.91 -19.63
N THR A 89 18.50 14.86 -19.35
CA THR A 89 17.72 16.02 -18.90
C THR A 89 16.83 15.62 -17.72
N ALA A 90 17.21 16.07 -16.53
CA ALA A 90 16.37 16.02 -15.36
C ALA A 90 15.13 16.89 -15.60
N ASP A 91 14.00 16.38 -15.13
CA ASP A 91 12.76 17.12 -15.02
C ASP A 91 12.51 17.46 -13.55
N GLY A 92 11.57 18.35 -13.29
CA GLY A 92 11.26 18.71 -11.93
C GLY A 92 9.81 19.10 -11.71
N VAL A 93 9.39 18.93 -10.47
CA VAL A 93 8.15 19.45 -9.91
C VAL A 93 8.49 20.35 -8.74
N ALA A 94 7.91 21.54 -8.73
CA ALA A 94 8.17 22.58 -7.76
C ALA A 94 6.88 23.13 -7.19
N LEU A 95 6.94 23.47 -5.90
CA LEU A 95 5.95 24.26 -5.19
C LEU A 95 6.44 25.70 -5.11
N PHE A 96 5.59 26.65 -5.47
CA PHE A 96 5.86 28.09 -5.40
C PHE A 96 4.89 28.78 -4.45
N VAL A 97 5.36 29.86 -3.82
CA VAL A 97 4.50 30.79 -3.08
C VAL A 97 4.06 31.90 -4.04
N GLY A 98 2.76 32.09 -4.17
CA GLY A 98 2.12 33.03 -5.09
C GLY A 98 1.34 32.32 -6.21
N PRO A 99 0.47 33.06 -6.91
CA PRO A 99 -0.34 32.50 -8.00
C PRO A 99 0.52 32.17 -9.22
N ALA A 100 0.14 31.15 -9.98
CA ALA A 100 0.78 30.69 -11.21
C ALA A 100 1.03 31.84 -12.20
N SER A 101 0.06 32.76 -12.32
CA SER A 101 0.16 33.95 -13.18
C SER A 101 1.29 34.94 -12.83
N SER A 102 1.87 34.84 -11.63
CA SER A 102 3.01 35.66 -11.20
C SER A 102 4.37 35.00 -11.43
N LEU A 103 4.39 33.71 -11.77
CA LEU A 103 5.61 32.93 -11.93
C LEU A 103 6.27 33.18 -13.29
N ASN A 104 7.60 33.10 -13.31
CA ASN A 104 8.41 33.18 -14.52
C ASN A 104 9.65 32.28 -14.38
N ALA A 105 10.46 32.19 -15.44
CA ALA A 105 11.65 31.33 -15.46
C ALA A 105 12.69 31.63 -14.36
N GLY A 106 12.68 32.84 -13.77
CA GLY A 106 13.55 33.22 -12.66
C GLY A 106 12.92 33.05 -11.27
N SER A 107 11.67 32.60 -11.17
CA SER A 107 11.02 32.32 -9.89
C SER A 107 11.74 31.17 -9.19
N LEU A 108 12.10 31.36 -7.91
CA LEU A 108 12.68 30.31 -7.10
C LEU A 108 11.58 29.47 -6.43
N PRO A 109 11.71 28.13 -6.45
CA PRO A 109 10.74 27.26 -5.81
C PRO A 109 10.86 27.34 -4.29
N PHE A 110 9.73 27.23 -3.60
CA PHE A 110 9.70 27.04 -2.16
C PHE A 110 10.20 25.64 -1.78
N ASP A 111 9.77 24.65 -2.54
CA ASP A 111 10.24 23.27 -2.47
C ASP A 111 10.26 22.66 -3.87
N VAL A 112 11.18 21.72 -4.12
CA VAL A 112 11.39 21.15 -5.45
C VAL A 112 11.95 19.74 -5.37
N VAL A 113 11.43 18.88 -6.25
CA VAL A 113 12.06 17.62 -6.61
C VAL A 113 12.54 17.69 -8.05
N LEU A 114 13.83 17.41 -8.24
CA LEU A 114 14.42 17.17 -9.54
C LEU A 114 14.67 15.67 -9.69
N TYR A 115 14.30 15.09 -10.82
CA TYR A 115 14.47 13.67 -11.10
C TYR A 115 15.06 13.44 -12.48
N GLY A 116 16.01 12.51 -12.58
CA GLY A 116 16.79 12.24 -13.79
C GLY A 116 18.30 12.26 -13.55
N ALA A 117 19.06 11.66 -14.46
CA ALA A 117 20.48 11.37 -14.22
C ALA A 117 21.41 12.59 -14.37
N ALA A 118 21.03 13.60 -15.16
CA ALA A 118 21.80 14.83 -15.36
C ALA A 118 20.89 16.06 -15.43
N ASN A 119 21.25 17.15 -14.76
CA ASN A 119 20.48 18.40 -14.79
C ASN A 119 21.08 19.38 -15.82
N SER A 120 21.18 18.97 -17.08
CA SER A 120 21.85 19.75 -18.12
C SER A 120 21.14 21.07 -18.48
N ASN A 121 19.84 21.18 -18.14
CA ASN A 121 19.07 22.42 -18.29
C ASN A 121 19.19 23.37 -17.09
N SER A 122 20.02 23.04 -16.10
CA SER A 122 20.32 23.91 -14.96
C SER A 122 19.08 24.31 -14.14
N LEU A 123 18.15 23.37 -13.94
CA LEU A 123 16.98 23.60 -13.08
C LEU A 123 17.44 23.95 -11.65
N PRO A 124 16.86 25.00 -11.03
CA PRO A 124 17.31 25.44 -9.71
C PRO A 124 16.70 24.61 -8.58
N SER A 125 17.45 24.51 -7.50
CA SER A 125 17.02 24.10 -6.16
C SER A 125 16.24 25.24 -5.47
N SER A 126 15.60 24.95 -4.33
CA SER A 126 14.87 25.94 -3.53
C SER A 126 15.75 27.02 -2.91
N ASP A 127 17.04 26.73 -2.68
CA ASP A 127 18.05 27.70 -2.25
C ASP A 127 18.68 28.50 -3.41
N GLY A 128 18.21 28.26 -4.64
CA GLY A 128 18.73 28.88 -5.87
C GLY A 128 20.05 28.27 -6.37
N SER A 129 20.59 27.25 -5.69
CA SER A 129 21.72 26.49 -6.23
C SER A 129 21.27 25.65 -7.44
N VAL A 130 22.21 25.29 -8.30
CA VAL A 130 21.94 24.43 -9.46
C VAL A 130 22.65 23.09 -9.25
N PRO A 131 21.94 22.03 -8.83
CA PRO A 131 22.53 20.71 -8.70
C PRO A 131 22.91 20.17 -10.08
N SER A 132 24.00 19.40 -10.17
CA SER A 132 24.47 18.84 -11.45
C SER A 132 23.63 17.66 -11.96
N GLN A 133 22.79 17.09 -11.10
CA GLN A 133 21.93 15.92 -11.36
C GLN A 133 20.61 16.08 -10.61
N GLY A 134 19.62 15.23 -10.91
CA GLY A 134 18.41 15.13 -10.11
C GLY A 134 18.71 14.65 -8.69
N TYR A 135 17.79 14.93 -7.76
CA TYR A 135 17.85 14.37 -6.40
C TYR A 135 17.55 12.88 -6.36
N VAL A 136 16.88 12.38 -7.40
CA VAL A 136 16.55 10.97 -7.59
C VAL A 136 16.66 10.60 -9.07
N MET A 137 16.95 9.33 -9.35
CA MET A 137 16.95 8.83 -10.73
C MET A 137 15.54 8.81 -11.30
N ALA A 138 15.43 8.73 -12.63
CA ALA A 138 14.16 8.40 -13.26
C ALA A 138 13.69 7.01 -12.78
N SER A 139 12.41 6.89 -12.47
CA SER A 139 11.73 5.67 -12.04
C SER A 139 11.09 5.01 -13.26
N ALA A 140 10.83 3.71 -13.18
CA ALA A 140 10.09 3.02 -14.24
C ALA A 140 8.59 3.38 -14.17
N ALA A 141 7.88 3.16 -15.28
CA ALA A 141 6.43 3.29 -15.33
C ALA A 141 5.75 2.49 -14.20
N GLY A 142 4.78 3.12 -13.54
CA GLY A 142 4.06 2.55 -12.39
C GLY A 142 4.80 2.62 -11.07
N GLN A 143 5.99 3.21 -11.01
CA GLN A 143 6.69 3.52 -9.78
C GLN A 143 6.42 4.97 -9.35
N SER A 144 6.70 5.28 -8.09
CA SER A 144 6.55 6.64 -7.57
C SER A 144 7.82 7.14 -6.90
N LEU A 145 8.03 8.44 -6.92
CA LEU A 145 9.09 9.11 -6.17
C LEU A 145 8.58 9.46 -4.78
N TYR A 146 9.42 9.26 -3.77
CA TYR A 146 9.13 9.64 -2.39
C TYR A 146 10.31 10.41 -1.78
N SER A 147 10.02 11.18 -0.73
CA SER A 147 11.02 11.88 0.07
C SER A 147 11.05 11.32 1.49
N SER A 148 12.24 11.00 1.99
CA SER A 148 12.52 10.73 3.40
C SER A 148 13.48 11.80 3.95
N LEU A 149 13.05 12.66 4.87
CA LEU A 149 13.95 13.54 5.62
C LEU A 149 14.67 12.67 6.66
N GLY A 150 15.99 12.58 6.55
CA GLY A 150 16.81 12.11 7.65
C GLY A 150 16.73 13.08 8.83
N GLY A 151 17.21 12.68 10.01
CA GLY A 151 17.22 13.48 11.25
C GLY A 151 17.93 14.85 11.20
N SER A 152 18.39 15.32 10.03
CA SER A 152 19.01 16.63 9.78
C SER A 152 18.16 17.58 8.91
N ARG A 153 16.86 17.32 8.69
CA ARG A 153 15.96 18.11 7.79
C ARG A 153 16.38 18.15 6.31
N SER A 154 17.36 17.36 5.88
CA SER A 154 17.68 17.19 4.46
C SER A 154 16.91 16.01 3.90
N ALA A 155 16.07 16.26 2.88
CA ALA A 155 15.30 15.25 2.16
C ALA A 155 16.23 14.35 1.34
N ALA A 156 16.17 13.05 1.60
CA ALA A 156 16.66 12.02 0.70
C ALA A 156 15.49 11.56 -0.18
N TRP A 157 15.64 11.66 -1.49
CA TRP A 157 14.63 11.20 -2.44
C TRP A 157 14.92 9.74 -2.87
N GLY A 158 13.85 8.97 -3.08
CA GLY A 158 13.91 7.56 -3.47
C GLY A 158 12.79 7.15 -4.40
N ILE A 159 12.87 5.90 -4.88
CA ILE A 159 11.90 5.29 -5.80
C ILE A 159 11.16 4.17 -5.05
N ALA A 160 9.85 4.26 -5.01
CA ALA A 160 8.97 3.21 -4.51
C ALA A 160 8.45 2.37 -5.67
N SER A 161 8.70 1.06 -5.62
CA SER A 161 8.22 0.09 -6.61
C SER A 161 6.70 -0.09 -6.61
N VAL A 162 6.04 0.24 -5.50
CA VAL A 162 4.59 0.25 -5.35
C VAL A 162 4.14 1.66 -4.97
N PRO A 163 3.34 2.34 -5.79
CA PRO A 163 2.85 3.68 -5.48
C PRO A 163 1.89 3.68 -4.28
N SER A 164 2.04 4.67 -3.40
CA SER A 164 1.28 4.76 -2.16
C SER A 164 0.68 6.16 -1.93
N PRO A 165 -0.15 6.68 -2.85
CA PRO A 165 -0.74 8.00 -2.69
C PRO A 165 -1.62 8.10 -1.45
N GLY A 166 -1.56 9.24 -0.76
CA GLY A 166 -2.36 9.55 0.43
C GLY A 166 -1.80 8.90 1.68
N ARG A 167 -0.57 8.39 1.62
CA ARG A 167 0.14 7.78 2.75
C ARG A 167 1.31 8.67 3.09
N CYS A 168 1.08 9.59 4.02
CA CYS A 168 2.08 10.56 4.50
C CYS A 168 3.27 9.93 5.26
N PHE A 169 3.44 8.60 5.17
CA PHE A 169 4.49 7.85 5.82
C PHE A 169 5.07 6.75 4.96
N GLY A 170 6.39 6.62 5.04
CA GLY A 170 7.11 5.46 4.52
C GLY A 170 7.07 4.31 5.51
N LEU A 171 6.81 3.11 5.01
CA LEU A 171 7.09 1.86 5.71
C LEU A 171 8.48 1.41 5.24
N VAL A 172 9.44 1.21 6.15
CA VAL A 172 10.78 0.72 5.78
C VAL A 172 11.03 -0.67 6.33
N ALA A 173 11.62 -1.51 5.48
CA ALA A 173 11.92 -2.91 5.76
C ALA A 173 13.11 -3.13 6.74
N SER A 174 13.72 -2.09 7.31
CA SER A 174 14.84 -2.30 8.24
C SER A 174 14.44 -2.93 9.58
N ASP A 175 13.14 -3.03 9.87
CA ASP A 175 12.56 -3.72 11.03
C ASP A 175 12.28 -5.22 10.78
N LEU A 176 12.71 -5.78 9.62
CA LEU A 176 12.58 -7.20 9.21
C LEU A 176 13.17 -8.24 10.19
N GLY A 177 13.82 -7.81 11.28
CA GLY A 177 14.38 -8.70 12.28
C GLY A 177 13.33 -9.41 13.15
N ASN A 178 12.09 -8.90 13.21
CA ASN A 178 10.98 -9.44 14.00
C ASN A 178 9.58 -9.02 13.46
N GLY A 179 9.48 -8.51 12.23
CA GLY A 179 8.26 -7.85 11.71
C GLY A 179 7.73 -8.48 10.42
N ASP A 180 6.40 -8.56 10.33
CA ASP A 180 5.62 -9.06 9.21
C ASP A 180 5.98 -8.42 7.86
N SER A 181 6.51 -9.24 6.93
CA SER A 181 6.83 -8.85 5.55
C SER A 181 5.60 -8.37 4.73
N GLN A 182 4.40 -8.75 5.15
CA GLN A 182 3.13 -8.35 4.54
C GLN A 182 2.86 -6.87 4.75
N VAL A 183 3.05 -6.35 5.97
CA VAL A 183 2.78 -4.92 6.24
C VAL A 183 3.62 -4.01 5.34
N PHE A 184 4.84 -4.43 5.00
CA PHE A 184 5.76 -3.71 4.12
C PHE A 184 5.45 -3.87 2.63
N SER A 185 4.83 -4.98 2.20
CA SER A 185 4.33 -5.14 0.82
C SER A 185 2.98 -4.44 0.57
N GLY A 186 2.52 -3.63 1.53
CA GLY A 186 1.23 -2.94 1.48
C GLY A 186 0.06 -3.74 2.04
N ARG A 187 0.30 -4.99 2.48
CA ARG A 187 -0.69 -5.86 3.12
C ARG A 187 -0.75 -5.56 4.62
N ARG A 188 -1.63 -4.64 4.99
CA ARG A 188 -1.82 -4.18 6.37
C ARG A 188 -2.72 -5.16 7.13
N ARG A 189 -2.25 -6.39 7.32
CA ARG A 189 -3.02 -7.47 7.94
C ARG A 189 -2.21 -8.16 9.02
N GLY A 190 -2.85 -9.03 9.78
CA GLY A 190 -2.20 -9.89 10.76
C GLY A 190 -3.17 -10.37 11.82
N PRO A 191 -2.68 -11.05 12.86
CA PRO A 191 -3.50 -11.84 13.76
C PRO A 191 -4.33 -10.99 14.72
N GLU A 192 -5.50 -11.49 15.14
CA GLU A 192 -6.34 -10.83 16.17
C GLU A 192 -5.60 -10.61 17.50
N ALA A 193 -4.60 -11.43 17.81
CA ALA A 193 -3.73 -11.26 18.98
C ALA A 193 -2.83 -10.00 18.90
N GLY A 194 -2.59 -9.48 17.69
CA GLY A 194 -1.62 -8.41 17.44
C GLY A 194 -0.18 -8.91 17.59
N GLY A 195 0.71 -8.05 18.06
CA GLY A 195 2.13 -8.38 18.28
C GLY A 195 3.04 -8.08 17.10
N GLN A 196 2.48 -7.83 15.91
CA GLN A 196 3.25 -7.41 14.75
C GLN A 196 3.91 -6.04 14.97
N THR A 197 5.08 -5.83 14.40
CA THR A 197 5.78 -4.55 14.49
C THR A 197 5.57 -3.73 13.23
N LEU A 198 5.04 -2.51 13.39
CA LEU A 198 4.83 -1.52 12.35
C LEU A 198 5.84 -0.38 12.48
N GLY A 199 6.72 -0.24 11.50
CA GLY A 199 7.62 0.92 11.39
C GLY A 199 6.90 2.12 10.77
N LEU A 200 6.63 3.17 11.55
CA LEU A 200 6.06 4.43 11.06
C LEU A 200 7.19 5.44 10.86
N LYS A 201 7.69 5.54 9.62
CA LYS A 201 8.77 6.48 9.32
C LYS A 201 8.20 7.73 8.67
N THR A 202 7.89 8.73 9.50
CA THR A 202 7.46 10.07 9.09
C THR A 202 8.27 11.14 9.78
N PHE A 203 8.07 12.37 9.32
CA PHE A 203 8.43 13.55 10.10
C PHE A 203 7.42 13.75 11.22
N ASN A 204 7.93 14.27 12.34
CA ASN A 204 7.17 14.68 13.52
C ASN A 204 6.43 13.57 14.26
N VAL A 205 6.76 12.29 14.09
CA VAL A 205 6.33 11.24 15.02
C VAL A 205 7.47 10.85 15.94
N ASP A 206 7.21 10.94 17.23
CA ASP A 206 8.08 10.45 18.30
C ASP A 206 7.20 9.93 19.44
N ALA A 207 7.75 9.04 20.27
CA ALA A 207 7.01 8.31 21.28
C ALA A 207 6.55 9.21 22.44
N SER A 208 7.09 10.43 22.55
CA SER A 208 6.73 11.41 23.57
C SER A 208 5.59 12.34 23.16
N THR A 209 5.39 12.56 21.86
CA THR A 209 4.39 13.51 21.33
C THR A 209 3.28 12.85 20.51
N THR A 210 3.45 11.58 20.12
CA THR A 210 2.53 10.87 19.24
C THR A 210 1.95 9.64 19.92
N THR A 211 0.62 9.57 19.97
CA THR A 211 -0.10 8.33 20.32
C THR A 211 -0.57 7.65 19.04
N VAL A 212 -0.16 6.39 18.84
CA VAL A 212 -0.57 5.59 17.68
C VAL A 212 -1.71 4.66 18.08
N LEU A 213 -2.82 4.71 17.36
CA LEU A 213 -4.03 3.94 17.64
C LEU A 213 -4.40 3.06 16.43
N PHE A 214 -4.77 1.82 16.70
CA PHE A 214 -5.43 0.90 15.77
C PHE A 214 -6.91 0.83 16.18
N GLY A 215 -7.76 1.52 15.42
CA GLY A 215 -9.11 1.88 15.82
C GLY A 215 -9.05 2.74 17.09
N THR A 216 -9.50 2.17 18.21
CA THR A 216 -9.46 2.83 19.53
C THR A 216 -8.33 2.31 20.42
N ARG A 217 -7.54 1.32 19.97
CA ARG A 217 -6.55 0.61 20.79
C ARG A 217 -5.16 1.19 20.57
N ALA A 218 -4.49 1.60 21.64
CA ALA A 218 -3.14 2.15 21.53
C ALA A 218 -2.10 1.07 21.23
N ALA A 219 -1.23 1.35 20.27
CA ALA A 219 -0.03 0.59 20.00
C ALA A 219 1.06 0.94 21.03
N SER A 220 1.98 0.00 21.26
CA SER A 220 3.19 0.25 22.05
C SER A 220 4.30 0.69 21.12
N CYS A 221 4.69 1.96 21.17
CA CYS A 221 5.69 2.53 20.26
C CYS A 221 6.98 2.92 20.97
N ILE A 222 8.10 2.70 20.29
CA ILE A 222 9.44 3.20 20.68
C ILE A 222 10.00 4.09 19.56
N ASP A 223 10.84 5.04 19.95
CA ASP A 223 11.60 5.83 18.98
C ASP A 223 12.61 4.94 18.25
N ASP A 224 12.68 5.11 16.93
CA ASP A 224 13.65 4.50 16.05
C ASP A 224 14.31 5.58 15.16
N ALA A 225 15.43 5.27 14.51
CA ALA A 225 16.29 6.22 13.80
C ALA A 225 15.57 7.06 12.72
N GLN A 226 14.37 6.65 12.28
CA GLN A 226 13.57 7.32 11.25
C GLN A 226 12.11 7.58 11.65
N GLY A 227 11.74 7.45 12.94
CA GLY A 227 10.37 7.68 13.41
C GLY A 227 10.00 6.75 14.56
N LEU A 228 8.87 6.05 14.44
CA LEU A 228 8.40 5.09 15.44
C LEU A 228 8.54 3.64 14.95
N SER A 229 8.76 2.74 15.91
CA SER A 229 8.53 1.30 15.77
C SER A 229 7.43 0.91 16.75
N CYS A 230 6.29 0.45 16.25
CA CYS A 230 5.06 0.27 17.01
C CYS A 230 4.60 -1.19 16.99
N THR A 231 4.43 -1.81 18.15
CA THR A 231 3.76 -3.10 18.28
C THR A 231 2.26 -2.94 18.17
N VAL A 232 1.67 -3.56 17.15
CA VAL A 232 0.23 -3.60 16.86
C VAL A 232 -0.47 -4.25 18.05
N PRO A 233 -1.47 -3.59 18.68
CA PRO A 233 -2.25 -4.21 19.74
C PRO A 233 -3.15 -5.28 19.15
N GLY A 234 -3.59 -6.26 19.95
CA GLY A 234 -4.67 -7.16 19.52
C GLY A 234 -5.91 -6.39 19.11
N GLY A 235 -6.79 -6.99 18.32
CA GLY A 235 -7.89 -6.32 17.63
C GLY A 235 -8.78 -7.31 16.88
N THR A 236 -9.84 -6.79 16.27
CA THR A 236 -10.73 -7.56 15.40
C THR A 236 -11.20 -6.67 14.25
N GLY A 237 -11.54 -7.27 13.11
CA GLY A 237 -12.09 -6.54 11.96
C GLY A 237 -11.09 -5.62 11.25
N VAL A 238 -11.63 -4.68 10.46
CA VAL A 238 -10.84 -3.64 9.78
C VAL A 238 -10.90 -2.35 10.60
N VAL A 239 -9.74 -1.77 10.88
CA VAL A 239 -9.62 -0.57 11.73
C VAL A 239 -8.79 0.53 11.07
N ASP A 240 -9.10 1.77 11.43
CA ASP A 240 -8.30 2.94 11.06
C ASP A 240 -6.98 2.94 11.84
N LEU A 241 -5.93 3.51 11.26
CA LEU A 241 -4.72 3.89 12.00
C LEU A 241 -4.83 5.38 12.31
N THR A 242 -4.75 5.76 13.58
CA THR A 242 -4.76 7.18 13.98
C THR A 242 -3.45 7.56 14.63
N LEU A 243 -2.81 8.61 14.13
CA LEU A 243 -1.68 9.28 14.77
C LEU A 243 -2.23 10.50 15.50
N ARG A 244 -2.32 10.43 16.82
CA ARG A 244 -2.82 11.52 17.66
C ARG A 244 -1.68 12.35 18.19
N GLN A 245 -1.72 13.64 17.89
CA GLN A 245 -0.70 14.63 18.26
C GLN A 245 -1.37 15.90 18.80
N ALA A 246 -0.58 16.80 19.42
CA ALA A 246 -1.08 18.08 19.92
C ALA A 246 -1.69 18.97 18.82
N GLY A 247 -1.22 18.83 17.57
CA GLY A 247 -1.72 19.56 16.40
C GLY A 247 -3.01 18.97 15.78
N GLY A 248 -3.49 17.83 16.27
CA GLY A 248 -4.66 17.13 15.74
C GLY A 248 -4.42 15.64 15.51
N ASP A 249 -5.49 14.94 15.14
CA ASP A 249 -5.43 13.53 14.74
C ASP A 249 -5.23 13.43 13.22
N VAL A 250 -4.27 12.61 12.80
CA VAL A 250 -4.14 12.14 11.41
C VAL A 250 -4.72 10.73 11.34
N VAL A 251 -5.76 10.54 10.53
CA VAL A 251 -6.49 9.27 10.43
C VAL A 251 -6.26 8.65 9.06
N TYR A 252 -5.80 7.40 9.05
CA TYR A 252 -5.72 6.54 7.88
C TYR A 252 -6.88 5.54 7.92
N PRO A 253 -7.94 5.76 7.12
CA PRO A 253 -9.13 4.93 7.20
C PRO A 253 -8.86 3.52 6.69
N SER A 254 -9.52 2.53 7.30
CA SER A 254 -9.43 1.11 6.92
C SER A 254 -7.98 0.64 6.73
N PHE A 255 -7.13 1.01 7.68
CA PHE A 255 -5.71 0.79 7.58
C PHE A 255 -5.38 -0.68 7.84
N TYR A 256 -5.69 -1.22 9.02
CA TYR A 256 -5.25 -2.55 9.42
C TYR A 256 -6.41 -3.54 9.46
N SER A 257 -6.17 -4.78 9.07
CA SER A 257 -7.15 -5.85 9.09
C SER A 257 -6.69 -6.97 10.01
N TYR A 258 -7.47 -7.25 11.04
CA TYR A 258 -7.25 -8.38 11.93
C TYR A 258 -7.88 -9.63 11.34
N GLU A 259 -7.04 -10.62 11.02
CA GLU A 259 -7.41 -11.89 10.46
C GLU A 259 -7.80 -12.88 11.57
N PRO A 260 -9.03 -13.42 11.53
CA PRO A 260 -9.60 -14.18 12.64
C PRO A 260 -9.21 -15.65 12.68
N ILE A 261 -8.60 -16.19 11.61
CA ILE A 261 -8.32 -17.63 11.51
C ILE A 261 -6.88 -17.91 11.89
N ASP A 262 -6.69 -18.72 12.94
CA ASP A 262 -5.39 -19.12 13.50
C ASP A 262 -4.47 -19.82 12.49
N TYR A 263 -5.01 -20.72 11.68
CA TYR A 263 -4.27 -21.36 10.59
C TYR A 263 -5.18 -21.79 9.44
N CYS A 264 -4.70 -21.61 8.21
CA CYS A 264 -5.33 -22.26 7.07
C CYS A 264 -4.35 -22.52 5.93
N ILE A 265 -4.67 -23.51 5.08
CA ILE A 265 -3.80 -23.92 3.97
C ILE A 265 -4.63 -24.39 2.77
N LEU A 266 -4.19 -24.04 1.56
CA LEU A 266 -4.61 -24.74 0.34
C LEU A 266 -4.02 -26.14 0.40
N GLN A 267 -4.77 -27.18 0.77
CA GLN A 267 -4.21 -28.49 1.09
C GLN A 267 -3.85 -29.31 -0.16
N TYR A 268 -4.78 -29.50 -1.08
CA TYR A 268 -4.57 -30.36 -2.26
C TYR A 268 -5.68 -30.17 -3.31
N PRO A 269 -5.40 -30.33 -4.61
CA PRO A 269 -4.08 -30.23 -5.21
C PRO A 269 -3.54 -28.80 -5.01
N LYS A 270 -2.22 -28.70 -4.75
CA LYS A 270 -1.53 -27.41 -4.62
C LYS A 270 -1.44 -26.69 -5.97
N ASP A 271 -1.21 -27.48 -7.02
CA ASP A 271 -1.16 -27.05 -8.42
C ASP A 271 -1.96 -28.07 -9.26
N HIS A 272 -2.62 -27.62 -10.32
CA HIS A 272 -3.46 -28.47 -11.14
C HIS A 272 -3.45 -28.05 -12.62
N THR A 273 -3.41 -29.03 -13.53
CA THR A 273 -3.57 -28.83 -14.97
C THR A 273 -4.75 -29.67 -15.46
N GLY A 274 -5.68 -29.08 -16.21
CA GLY A 274 -6.83 -29.80 -16.75
C GLY A 274 -7.51 -29.10 -17.93
N ALA A 275 -8.38 -29.82 -18.63
CA ALA A 275 -9.11 -29.26 -19.76
C ALA A 275 -10.18 -28.25 -19.29
N VAL A 276 -10.40 -27.18 -20.07
CA VAL A 276 -11.49 -26.22 -19.81
C VAL A 276 -12.82 -26.97 -19.64
N ALA A 277 -13.61 -26.59 -18.63
CA ALA A 277 -14.88 -27.20 -18.24
C ALA A 277 -14.80 -28.65 -17.70
N ALA A 278 -13.61 -29.23 -17.52
CA ALA A 278 -13.48 -30.46 -16.74
C ALA A 278 -13.81 -30.19 -15.26
N THR A 279 -14.25 -31.22 -14.55
CA THR A 279 -14.55 -31.13 -13.11
C THR A 279 -13.43 -31.72 -12.28
N THR A 280 -13.07 -31.06 -11.18
CA THR A 280 -12.09 -31.53 -10.19
C THR A 280 -12.48 -31.03 -8.81
N THR A 281 -11.85 -31.55 -7.76
CA THR A 281 -12.09 -31.13 -6.37
C THR A 281 -10.81 -30.58 -5.76
N PHE A 282 -10.91 -29.42 -5.12
CA PHE A 282 -9.84 -28.82 -4.33
C PHE A 282 -10.17 -28.90 -2.84
N PHE A 283 -9.15 -29.05 -2.02
CA PHE A 283 -9.22 -29.24 -0.59
C PHE A 283 -8.41 -28.16 0.12
N GLY A 284 -8.99 -27.56 1.14
CA GLY A 284 -8.35 -26.63 2.07
C GLY A 284 -8.46 -27.15 3.49
N ARG A 285 -7.52 -26.81 4.36
CA ARG A 285 -7.60 -27.13 5.80
C ARG A 285 -7.58 -25.87 6.63
N VAL A 286 -8.30 -25.91 7.74
CA VAL A 286 -8.46 -24.79 8.66
C VAL A 286 -8.29 -25.29 10.08
N TYR A 287 -7.52 -24.54 10.85
CA TYR A 287 -7.55 -24.60 12.30
C TYR A 287 -7.98 -23.24 12.86
N GLU A 288 -8.96 -23.28 13.76
CA GLU A 288 -9.38 -22.13 14.54
C GLU A 288 -9.73 -22.59 15.95
N SER A 289 -9.06 -22.01 16.95
CA SER A 289 -9.18 -22.50 18.31
C SER A 289 -10.60 -22.36 18.85
N GLY A 290 -11.13 -23.44 19.41
CA GLY A 290 -12.49 -23.55 19.90
C GLY A 290 -13.53 -23.89 18.82
N LEU A 291 -13.15 -23.98 17.55
CA LEU A 291 -14.05 -24.31 16.45
C LEU A 291 -13.71 -25.65 15.78
N THR A 292 -12.46 -25.87 15.40
CA THR A 292 -12.09 -26.99 14.50
C THR A 292 -11.53 -28.21 15.23
N GLU A 293 -11.28 -28.17 16.54
CA GLU A 293 -10.59 -29.27 17.23
C GLU A 293 -11.49 -30.51 17.43
N ALA A 294 -12.79 -30.29 17.57
CA ALA A 294 -13.77 -31.35 17.75
C ALA A 294 -14.13 -31.95 16.38
N ALA A 295 -14.18 -33.28 16.30
CA ALA A 295 -14.48 -33.95 15.04
C ALA A 295 -15.91 -33.63 14.54
N GLY A 296 -15.99 -33.18 13.29
CA GLY A 296 -17.24 -32.89 12.57
C GLY A 296 -17.37 -31.41 12.23
N ASP A 297 -18.26 -31.09 11.30
CA ASP A 297 -18.47 -29.71 10.86
C ASP A 297 -18.97 -28.82 12.03
N SER A 298 -18.17 -27.81 12.39
CA SER A 298 -18.55 -26.80 13.37
C SER A 298 -19.76 -25.97 12.93
N GLY A 299 -20.00 -25.87 11.61
CA GLY A 299 -21.03 -25.02 11.00
C GLY A 299 -20.82 -23.53 11.25
N ALA A 300 -19.63 -23.14 11.72
CA ALA A 300 -19.30 -21.78 12.17
C ALA A 300 -18.31 -21.05 11.25
N LEU A 301 -17.88 -21.70 10.15
CA LEU A 301 -16.92 -21.17 9.20
C LEU A 301 -17.52 -21.08 7.80
N ASP A 302 -17.35 -19.93 7.15
CA ASP A 302 -17.52 -19.79 5.72
C ASP A 302 -16.17 -20.09 5.07
N VAL A 303 -16.13 -21.08 4.17
CA VAL A 303 -14.92 -21.46 3.43
C VAL A 303 -15.18 -21.35 1.94
N GLU A 304 -14.28 -20.71 1.22
CA GLU A 304 -14.38 -20.56 -0.23
C GLU A 304 -13.05 -20.90 -0.89
N TRP A 305 -13.12 -21.58 -2.03
CA TRP A 305 -12.03 -21.69 -2.98
C TRP A 305 -12.19 -20.60 -4.03
N GLY A 306 -11.10 -20.00 -4.49
CA GLY A 306 -11.16 -19.02 -5.56
C GLY A 306 -9.98 -19.07 -6.51
N TYR A 307 -10.20 -18.54 -7.72
CA TYR A 307 -9.17 -18.40 -8.74
C TYR A 307 -9.20 -17.01 -9.39
N GLY A 308 -8.05 -16.55 -9.85
CA GLY A 308 -7.88 -15.23 -10.44
C GLY A 308 -6.54 -15.08 -11.20
N PRO A 309 -6.24 -13.88 -11.71
CA PRO A 309 -4.98 -13.63 -12.44
C PRO A 309 -3.74 -13.86 -11.57
N LEU A 310 -2.64 -14.34 -12.18
CA LEU A 310 -1.36 -14.46 -11.50
C LEU A 310 -0.82 -13.11 -11.03
N GLY A 311 -0.14 -13.09 -9.89
CA GLY A 311 0.49 -11.90 -9.30
C GLY A 311 -0.48 -10.90 -8.67
N VAL A 312 -1.80 -11.15 -8.73
CA VAL A 312 -2.80 -10.31 -8.06
C VAL A 312 -3.07 -10.86 -6.66
N ASP A 313 -2.89 -10.01 -5.64
CA ASP A 313 -3.21 -10.35 -4.26
C ASP A 313 -4.75 -10.33 -4.04
N PRO A 314 -5.38 -11.48 -3.72
CA PRO A 314 -6.83 -11.58 -3.53
C PRO A 314 -7.34 -10.79 -2.32
N GLY A 315 -6.50 -10.55 -1.31
CA GLY A 315 -6.86 -9.71 -0.17
C GLY A 315 -6.83 -8.21 -0.50
N LEU A 316 -6.13 -7.77 -1.55
CA LEU A 316 -6.15 -6.36 -2.00
C LEU A 316 -7.19 -6.13 -3.11
N ALA A 317 -7.38 -7.11 -3.99
CA ALA A 317 -8.32 -7.04 -5.10
C ALA A 317 -9.25 -8.26 -5.13
N PRO A 318 -10.13 -8.46 -4.12
CA PRO A 318 -10.96 -9.67 -4.02
C PRO A 318 -11.93 -9.84 -5.18
N SER A 319 -12.31 -8.75 -5.86
CA SER A 319 -13.17 -8.75 -7.05
C SER A 319 -12.46 -9.20 -8.33
N ALA A 320 -11.13 -9.33 -8.31
CA ALA A 320 -10.37 -9.93 -9.42
C ALA A 320 -10.44 -11.47 -9.41
N PHE A 321 -10.94 -12.06 -8.31
CA PHE A 321 -11.07 -13.50 -8.14
C PHE A 321 -12.54 -13.92 -8.24
N THR A 322 -12.75 -15.10 -8.80
CA THR A 322 -14.04 -15.80 -8.72
C THR A 322 -14.02 -16.75 -7.54
N TRP A 323 -15.05 -16.71 -6.70
CA TRP A 323 -15.14 -17.47 -5.46
C TRP A 323 -16.26 -18.50 -5.51
N LEU A 324 -15.99 -19.69 -4.98
CA LEU A 324 -16.91 -20.82 -4.89
C LEU A 324 -16.90 -21.36 -3.46
N GLY A 325 -18.08 -21.60 -2.89
CA GLY A 325 -18.22 -22.21 -1.57
C GLY A 325 -17.60 -23.61 -1.50
N ALA A 326 -16.86 -23.87 -0.43
CA ALA A 326 -16.35 -25.19 -0.07
C ALA A 326 -17.18 -25.75 1.09
N SER A 327 -17.42 -27.07 1.09
CA SER A 327 -18.16 -27.77 2.14
C SER A 327 -17.23 -28.61 2.99
N PHE A 328 -17.56 -28.83 4.26
CA PHE A 328 -16.81 -29.74 5.12
C PHE A 328 -16.64 -31.12 4.46
N ASN A 329 -15.42 -31.65 4.49
CA ASN A 329 -15.05 -32.95 3.95
C ASN A 329 -14.79 -33.95 5.09
N VAL A 330 -13.78 -33.68 5.90
CA VAL A 330 -13.31 -34.60 6.95
C VAL A 330 -12.49 -33.86 8.02
N GLN A 331 -12.47 -34.42 9.23
CA GLN A 331 -11.54 -33.99 10.27
C GLN A 331 -10.15 -34.59 10.05
N SER A 332 -9.11 -33.75 10.09
CA SER A 332 -7.71 -34.14 9.98
C SER A 332 -6.92 -33.68 11.21
N GLY A 333 -6.91 -34.51 12.25
CA GLY A 333 -6.28 -34.12 13.53
C GLY A 333 -7.17 -33.10 14.25
N ASN A 334 -6.64 -31.90 14.43
CA ASN A 334 -7.35 -30.72 14.98
C ASN A 334 -7.84 -29.75 13.89
N ASP A 335 -7.59 -30.06 12.61
CA ASP A 335 -7.95 -29.22 11.48
C ASP A 335 -9.16 -29.79 10.76
N ASP A 336 -10.11 -28.93 10.43
CA ASP A 336 -11.23 -29.28 9.53
C ASP A 336 -10.77 -29.14 8.07
N GLU A 337 -10.97 -30.18 7.25
CA GLU A 337 -10.74 -30.13 5.80
C GLU A 337 -12.06 -29.82 5.07
N TYR A 338 -11.99 -28.92 4.09
CA TYR A 338 -13.11 -28.48 3.26
C TYR A 338 -12.84 -28.79 1.80
N ALA A 339 -13.86 -29.20 1.05
CA ALA A 339 -13.80 -29.55 -0.37
C ALA A 339 -14.63 -28.58 -1.23
N ALA A 340 -14.05 -28.12 -2.33
CA ALA A 340 -14.70 -27.32 -3.37
C ALA A 340 -14.71 -28.11 -4.68
N ASP A 341 -15.91 -28.48 -5.16
CA ASP A 341 -16.10 -29.12 -6.45
C ASP A 341 -16.17 -28.07 -7.57
N VAL A 342 -15.13 -28.02 -8.39
CA VAL A 342 -14.88 -26.95 -9.36
C VAL A 342 -15.09 -27.46 -10.78
N THR A 343 -15.76 -26.65 -11.60
CA THR A 343 -15.66 -26.74 -13.06
C THR A 343 -14.56 -25.81 -13.53
N LEU A 344 -13.52 -26.36 -14.16
CA LEU A 344 -12.32 -25.61 -14.53
C LEU A 344 -12.65 -24.43 -15.45
N PRO A 345 -12.08 -23.25 -15.17
CA PRO A 345 -12.44 -22.03 -15.88
C PRO A 345 -11.98 -22.04 -17.34
N GLY A 346 -12.57 -21.14 -18.12
CA GLY A 346 -12.10 -20.77 -19.45
C GLY A 346 -11.98 -19.25 -19.57
N PRO A 347 -11.18 -18.71 -20.51
CA PRO A 347 -10.41 -19.43 -21.53
C PRO A 347 -9.21 -20.22 -20.97
N ALA A 348 -8.58 -21.05 -21.80
CA ALA A 348 -7.32 -21.71 -21.45
C ALA A 348 -6.25 -20.68 -21.07
N ASP A 349 -5.76 -20.75 -19.84
CA ASP A 349 -4.80 -19.84 -19.24
C ASP A 349 -4.19 -20.45 -17.96
N VAL A 350 -3.23 -19.75 -17.36
CA VAL A 350 -2.70 -20.05 -16.02
C VAL A 350 -3.24 -19.04 -15.01
N TYR A 351 -3.93 -19.54 -14.01
CA TYR A 351 -4.54 -18.77 -12.93
C TYR A 351 -3.83 -19.03 -11.61
N ALA A 352 -3.86 -18.04 -10.70
CA ALA A 352 -3.65 -18.27 -9.28
C ALA A 352 -4.92 -18.90 -8.68
N HIS A 353 -4.79 -19.82 -7.73
CA HIS A 353 -5.90 -20.27 -6.90
C HIS A 353 -5.52 -20.40 -5.43
N VAL A 354 -6.50 -20.16 -4.56
CA VAL A 354 -6.34 -20.09 -3.10
C VAL A 354 -7.61 -20.55 -2.39
N PHE A 355 -7.52 -20.78 -1.09
CA PHE A 355 -8.69 -20.78 -0.21
C PHE A 355 -8.79 -19.45 0.55
N ARG A 356 -10.00 -19.13 1.02
CA ARG A 356 -10.22 -18.12 2.05
C ARG A 356 -11.25 -18.58 3.05
N VAL A 357 -11.11 -18.11 4.29
CA VAL A 357 -11.90 -18.55 5.43
C VAL A 357 -12.27 -17.37 6.31
N ARG A 358 -13.47 -17.40 6.90
CA ARG A 358 -13.87 -16.47 7.97
C ARG A 358 -14.92 -17.12 8.88
N PRO A 359 -15.20 -16.54 10.06
CA PRO A 359 -16.39 -16.90 10.83
C PRO A 359 -17.69 -16.63 10.05
N SER A 360 -18.65 -17.57 10.09
CA SER A 360 -19.97 -17.42 9.46
C SER A 360 -20.84 -16.31 10.08
N SER A 361 -20.47 -15.84 11.28
CA SER A 361 -21.04 -14.62 11.87
C SER A 361 -20.65 -13.34 11.11
N GLY A 362 -19.75 -13.44 10.13
CA GLY A 362 -19.17 -12.34 9.37
C GLY A 362 -17.77 -11.98 9.85
N GLY A 363 -17.12 -11.07 9.13
CA GLY A 363 -15.76 -10.63 9.46
C GLY A 363 -14.87 -10.53 8.25
N VAL A 364 -13.58 -10.33 8.52
CA VAL A 364 -12.50 -10.30 7.53
C VAL A 364 -12.22 -11.72 7.07
N TRP A 365 -11.90 -11.87 5.78
CA TRP A 365 -11.36 -13.11 5.21
C TRP A 365 -9.88 -13.28 5.53
N THR A 366 -9.51 -14.44 6.06
CA THR A 366 -8.13 -14.96 6.06
C THR A 366 -7.90 -15.74 4.76
N TYR A 367 -6.79 -15.50 4.08
CA TYR A 367 -6.44 -16.18 2.83
C TYR A 367 -5.41 -17.28 3.07
N CYS A 368 -5.47 -18.35 2.28
CA CYS A 368 -4.69 -19.57 2.48
C CYS A 368 -3.93 -19.93 1.20
N ASP A 369 -2.60 -20.00 1.31
CA ASP A 369 -1.63 -20.31 0.26
C ASP A 369 -1.09 -21.76 0.38
N ARG A 370 -0.05 -22.09 -0.40
CA ARG A 370 0.47 -23.46 -0.53
C ARG A 370 1.29 -23.89 0.67
N ASP A 371 2.03 -23.03 1.33
CA ASP A 371 2.79 -23.39 2.53
C ASP A 371 2.04 -23.11 3.84
N GLY A 372 0.91 -22.41 3.78
CA GLY A 372 -0.10 -22.30 4.82
C GLY A 372 0.07 -21.02 5.63
N THR A 373 -1.05 -20.34 5.88
CA THR A 373 -1.10 -19.10 6.65
C THR A 373 -1.29 -19.39 8.13
N VAL A 374 -0.39 -18.90 8.99
CA VAL A 374 -0.32 -19.09 10.44
C VAL A 374 -0.42 -17.72 11.13
N ASN A 375 -1.53 -17.49 11.82
CA ASN A 375 -1.89 -16.24 12.47
C ASN A 375 -1.98 -16.38 14.01
N ASN A 376 -1.40 -17.40 14.61
CA ASN A 376 -1.42 -17.55 16.08
C ASN A 376 -0.06 -17.30 16.77
N ASP A 377 1.01 -17.04 16.01
CA ASP A 377 2.35 -16.76 16.56
C ASP A 377 3.06 -15.57 15.88
N PRO A 378 3.23 -14.43 16.57
CA PRO A 378 3.93 -13.26 16.03
C PRO A 378 5.41 -13.49 15.69
N GLY A 379 6.07 -14.50 16.27
CA GLY A 379 7.52 -14.74 16.10
C GLY A 379 7.88 -15.85 15.10
N GLY A 380 6.89 -16.58 14.59
CA GLY A 380 7.05 -17.72 13.67
C GLY A 380 5.99 -17.82 12.57
N ALA A 381 5.19 -16.76 12.38
CA ALA A 381 4.11 -16.73 11.41
C ALA A 381 4.61 -16.94 9.98
N ASN A 382 4.03 -17.93 9.31
CA ASN A 382 4.02 -18.01 7.86
C ASN A 382 2.75 -17.30 7.39
N PHE A 383 2.84 -16.11 6.82
CA PHE A 383 1.64 -15.39 6.38
C PHE A 383 1.39 -15.61 4.90
N PHE A 384 0.14 -15.44 4.46
CA PHE A 384 -0.26 -15.54 3.05
C PHE A 384 0.73 -14.87 2.07
N ASP A 385 1.40 -15.61 1.21
CA ASP A 385 2.26 -15.05 0.15
C ASP A 385 1.57 -15.14 -1.22
N VAL A 386 1.54 -14.02 -1.94
CA VAL A 386 0.99 -14.00 -3.31
C VAL A 386 1.88 -14.78 -4.27
N ASN A 387 3.15 -14.97 -3.91
CA ASN A 387 4.12 -15.73 -4.70
C ASN A 387 4.09 -17.23 -4.39
N ASP A 388 3.39 -17.67 -3.34
CA ASP A 388 3.20 -19.09 -3.02
C ASP A 388 1.72 -19.55 -3.13
N VAL A 389 0.95 -18.89 -3.99
CA VAL A 389 -0.39 -19.33 -4.37
C VAL A 389 -0.35 -20.56 -5.28
N GLY A 390 -1.44 -21.34 -5.30
CA GLY A 390 -1.59 -22.49 -6.19
C GLY A 390 -1.66 -22.09 -7.66
N LEU A 391 -1.04 -22.89 -8.54
CA LEU A 391 -1.13 -22.70 -9.99
C LEU A 391 -2.21 -23.58 -10.61
N LEU A 392 -3.18 -22.95 -11.28
CA LEU A 392 -4.24 -23.63 -12.02
C LEU A 392 -4.07 -23.38 -13.52
N GLU A 393 -3.58 -24.39 -14.25
CA GLU A 393 -3.46 -24.34 -15.71
C GLU A 393 -4.68 -25.00 -16.37
N THR A 394 -5.32 -24.27 -17.28
CA THR A 394 -6.45 -24.76 -18.06
C THR A 394 -6.08 -24.86 -19.54
N GLN A 395 -6.47 -25.95 -20.20
CA GLN A 395 -6.07 -26.28 -21.58
C GLN A 395 -7.25 -26.56 -22.52
#